data_AF-A0A0A7I5P2-F1
#
_entry.id   AF-A0A0A7I5P2-F1
#
_cell.length_a   1.000
_cell.length_b   1.000
_cell.length_c   1.000
_cell.angle_alpha   90.00
_cell.angle_beta   90.00
_cell.angle_gamma   90.00
#
_symmetry.space_group_name_H-M   'P 1'
#
loop_
_entity.id
_entity.type
_entity.pdbx_description
1 polymer ?
#
loop_
_entity_poly.entity_id
_entity_poly.type
_entity_poly.pdbx_seq_one_letter_code
_entity_poly.pdbx_strand_id
1 'polypeptide(L)'
;MAWNAFLYDTLTGQIAQSIDVPSFSWSMTVSDSSFSTTSQHGKGVGDDELTGLELPWSQIPGTTPAARASALQPYKRGIALFWKSTLDDIASLGTPVLAGALGVRTSSWNDVSVPYVSMMGLLEDRYLVHEGSFGMDAGHTSRKSYRWENLSWRALACEVIRQCTEVKPGGSLPIDLPYLNETGTHSLPSDGSTDDKNAPKQKSKKRVNTADGYVETVVDGDTTTITEQHVTRKTKQVTETKPYSYTTRKGTVTKQHTTTRTITVAQTTVTKKTVTKNYADYSERTVTTTTTVYSFDGNGKQTGSATSTDGPHKTILPRQTVAEYKDFNISNHRCSDILKSIANSDDGPDMQFRPYLSDSQHIRFRFLAGSDGDVYLNQDKRLSLSCSPSGGTLENVKIDRAAPFMRVYATGAGTDSGTMCCQSEDLTLVNREDPYPLRETTVSSTDSKTYELLASTANGLLNANRKPLMQLSGEINVDDSDAMGLPLHPLGSFWPGEMFDIAIDGFPDLPDGVYPMRLMQMSGDETGKVTVKFDPVADPTA
;
A
#
# COMPACT_ATOMS: atom_id res chain seq x y z
N MET A 1 8.52 -31.19 21.90
CA MET A 1 7.75 -30.17 21.16
C MET A 1 8.67 -29.67 20.07
N ALA A 2 8.16 -29.45 18.87
CA ALA A 2 9.04 -29.29 17.73
C ALA A 2 8.38 -28.49 16.61
N TRP A 3 9.22 -27.78 15.90
CA TRP A 3 8.94 -27.32 14.56
C TRP A 3 8.61 -28.49 13.64
N ASN A 4 7.52 -28.37 12.89
CA ASN A 4 7.25 -29.25 11.77
C ASN A 4 7.52 -28.48 10.48
N ALA A 5 8.44 -28.99 9.66
CA ALA A 5 8.70 -28.43 8.35
C ALA A 5 8.00 -29.26 7.26
N PHE A 6 7.39 -28.55 6.31
CA PHE A 6 6.75 -29.16 5.14
C PHE A 6 7.18 -28.45 3.87
N LEU A 7 7.37 -29.23 2.81
CA LEU A 7 7.40 -28.67 1.46
C LEU A 7 5.98 -28.32 1.01
N TYR A 8 5.84 -27.29 0.19
CA TYR A 8 4.56 -26.93 -0.41
C TYR A 8 4.72 -26.42 -1.84
N ASP A 9 3.63 -26.39 -2.60
CA ASP A 9 3.56 -25.77 -3.93
C ASP A 9 3.24 -24.27 -3.81
N THR A 10 4.13 -23.42 -4.31
CA THR A 10 4.09 -21.97 -4.06
C THR A 10 2.91 -21.27 -4.72
N LEU A 11 2.36 -21.81 -5.80
CA LEU A 11 1.24 -21.21 -6.53
C LEU A 11 -0.10 -21.60 -5.90
N THR A 12 -0.25 -22.88 -5.55
CA THR A 12 -1.52 -23.42 -5.03
C THR A 12 -1.62 -23.34 -3.50
N GLY A 13 -0.48 -23.22 -2.81
CA GLY A 13 -0.42 -23.35 -1.36
C GLY A 13 -0.48 -24.80 -0.86
N GLN A 14 -0.57 -25.79 -1.76
CA GLN A 14 -0.78 -27.18 -1.39
C GLN A 14 0.43 -27.74 -0.65
N ILE A 15 0.20 -28.17 0.59
CA ILE A 15 1.17 -28.82 1.46
C ILE A 15 1.47 -30.21 0.90
N ALA A 16 2.75 -30.50 0.81
CA ALA A 16 3.28 -31.78 0.35
C ALA A 16 3.88 -32.54 1.54
N GLN A 17 5.04 -33.15 1.34
CA GLN A 17 5.66 -34.03 2.32
C GLN A 17 6.35 -33.25 3.43
N SER A 18 6.27 -33.78 4.65
CA SER A 18 7.10 -33.32 5.76
C SER A 18 8.58 -33.57 5.46
N ILE A 19 9.41 -32.62 5.87
CA ILE A 19 10.86 -32.73 5.82
C ILE A 19 11.41 -32.49 7.22
N ASP A 20 12.50 -33.16 7.54
CA ASP A 20 13.24 -32.93 8.77
C ASP A 20 14.37 -31.94 8.49
N VAL A 21 14.37 -30.83 9.23
CA VAL A 21 15.34 -29.75 9.11
C VAL A 21 16.22 -29.80 10.36
N PRO A 22 17.49 -30.26 10.27
CA PRO A 22 18.30 -30.55 11.46
C PRO A 22 18.55 -29.35 12.36
N SER A 23 18.74 -28.17 11.76
CA SER A 23 18.98 -26.90 12.43
C SER A 23 18.61 -25.77 11.48
N PHE A 24 18.14 -24.66 12.02
CA PHE A 24 17.92 -23.45 11.23
C PHE A 24 17.85 -22.24 12.16
N SER A 25 18.02 -21.04 11.60
CA SER A 25 17.75 -19.80 12.30
C SER A 25 16.76 -18.98 11.51
N TRP A 26 15.86 -18.30 12.22
CA TRP A 26 14.78 -17.54 11.62
C TRP A 26 14.65 -16.16 12.24
N SER A 27 14.14 -15.21 11.46
CA SER A 27 13.80 -13.89 11.94
C SER A 27 12.58 -13.32 11.21
N MET A 28 11.83 -12.47 11.90
CA MET A 28 10.64 -11.79 11.39
C MET A 28 10.63 -10.36 11.91
N THR A 29 10.41 -9.39 11.03
CA THR A 29 10.29 -7.98 11.39
C THR A 29 8.99 -7.38 10.87
N VAL A 30 8.56 -6.24 11.42
CA VAL A 30 7.47 -5.42 10.85
C VAL A 30 7.99 -4.21 10.08
N SER A 31 9.22 -3.78 10.41
CA SER A 31 9.95 -2.62 9.88
C SER A 31 11.38 -2.64 10.44
N ASP A 32 12.21 -1.64 10.10
CA ASP A 32 13.55 -1.49 10.70
C ASP A 32 13.45 -1.45 12.24
N SER A 33 14.24 -2.30 12.90
CA SER A 33 14.27 -2.50 14.34
C SER A 33 15.51 -1.87 15.00
N SER A 34 16.33 -1.12 14.27
CA SER A 34 17.54 -0.47 14.78
C SER A 34 17.28 0.93 15.35
N PHE A 35 18.24 1.51 16.08
CA PHE A 35 18.21 2.93 16.46
C PHE A 35 18.37 3.89 15.26
N SER A 36 18.52 3.36 14.05
CA SER A 36 18.66 4.14 12.83
C SER A 36 17.30 4.67 12.40
N THR A 37 16.90 5.80 12.95
CA THR A 37 15.72 6.55 12.50
C THR A 37 16.01 7.41 11.26
N THR A 38 17.19 7.29 10.64
CA THR A 38 17.50 8.06 9.45
C THR A 38 16.53 7.67 8.33
N SER A 39 15.77 8.64 7.81
CA SER A 39 14.90 8.42 6.64
C SER A 39 15.67 7.90 5.41
N GLN A 40 17.01 7.91 5.44
CA GLN A 40 17.89 7.28 4.45
C GLN A 40 17.73 5.75 4.35
N HIS A 41 17.14 5.07 5.34
CA HIS A 41 16.85 3.63 5.26
C HIS A 41 15.36 3.31 5.17
N GLY A 42 14.49 4.33 5.25
CA GLY A 42 13.04 4.18 5.26
C GLY A 42 12.52 3.43 6.48
N LYS A 43 11.21 3.51 6.71
CA LYS A 43 10.52 2.63 7.68
C LYS A 43 10.66 1.15 7.28
N GLY A 44 10.70 0.90 5.97
CA GLY A 44 10.74 -0.41 5.38
C GLY A 44 9.40 -1.13 5.45
N VAL A 45 9.42 -2.37 4.98
CA VAL A 45 8.37 -3.37 5.14
C VAL A 45 8.92 -4.47 6.04
N GLY A 46 8.04 -5.24 6.67
CA GLY A 46 8.47 -6.42 7.41
C GLY A 46 9.23 -7.39 6.51
N ASP A 47 10.31 -7.95 7.05
CA ASP A 47 11.12 -8.97 6.38
C ASP A 47 11.10 -10.27 7.16
N ASP A 48 11.08 -11.37 6.42
CA ASP A 48 11.08 -12.71 6.97
C ASP A 48 12.33 -13.41 6.44
N GLU A 49 13.16 -13.93 7.35
CA GLU A 49 14.38 -14.63 7.00
C GLU A 49 14.40 -16.04 7.60
N LEU A 50 14.94 -16.97 6.82
CA LEU A 50 15.22 -18.32 7.26
C LEU A 50 16.57 -18.75 6.67
N THR A 51 17.51 -19.11 7.55
CA THR A 51 18.89 -19.43 7.21
C THR A 51 19.30 -20.77 7.83
N GLY A 52 20.44 -21.32 7.38
CA GLY A 52 20.94 -22.60 7.88
C GLY A 52 20.21 -23.84 7.34
N LEU A 53 19.38 -23.69 6.29
CA LEU A 53 18.65 -24.79 5.65
C LEU A 53 19.58 -25.67 4.80
N GLU A 54 20.37 -26.50 5.48
CA GLU A 54 21.21 -27.54 4.90
C GLU A 54 20.61 -28.92 5.18
N LEU A 55 20.17 -29.60 4.12
CA LEU A 55 19.39 -30.83 4.22
C LEU A 55 20.16 -32.00 3.61
N PRO A 56 20.34 -33.12 4.32
CA PRO A 56 20.92 -34.31 3.71
C PRO A 56 19.94 -34.94 2.71
N TRP A 57 20.47 -35.58 1.67
CA TRP A 57 19.65 -36.16 0.59
C TRP A 57 18.66 -37.24 1.06
N SER A 58 18.87 -37.82 2.25
CA SER A 58 17.94 -38.77 2.88
C SER A 58 16.63 -38.13 3.34
N GLN A 59 16.61 -36.83 3.62
CA GLN A 59 15.43 -36.09 4.07
C GLN A 59 14.61 -35.54 2.89
N ILE A 60 15.19 -35.52 1.69
CA ILE A 60 14.52 -35.02 0.50
C ILE A 60 13.66 -36.11 -0.12
N PRO A 61 12.37 -35.84 -0.36
CA PRO A 61 11.48 -36.87 -0.89
C PRO A 61 11.85 -37.25 -2.33
N GLY A 62 11.66 -38.54 -2.63
CA GLY A 62 11.97 -39.13 -3.93
C GLY A 62 13.22 -40.01 -3.94
N THR A 63 13.13 -41.13 -4.67
CA THR A 63 14.20 -42.13 -4.80
C THR A 63 15.06 -41.95 -6.04
N THR A 64 14.70 -41.02 -6.94
CA THR A 64 15.43 -40.73 -8.17
C THR A 64 15.94 -39.28 -8.17
N PRO A 65 17.05 -38.97 -8.89
CA PRO A 65 17.53 -37.60 -9.01
C PRO A 65 16.46 -36.63 -9.54
N ALA A 66 15.63 -37.07 -10.50
CA ALA A 66 14.54 -36.27 -11.05
C ALA A 66 13.45 -35.97 -10.01
N ALA A 67 13.08 -36.95 -9.18
CA ALA A 67 12.09 -36.77 -8.12
C ALA A 67 12.59 -35.77 -7.05
N ARG A 68 13.82 -35.93 -6.59
CA ARG A 68 14.46 -35.00 -5.62
C ARG A 68 14.58 -33.59 -6.20
N ALA A 69 14.99 -33.48 -7.47
CA ALA A 69 15.09 -32.20 -8.14
C ALA A 69 13.73 -31.49 -8.26
N SER A 70 12.66 -32.25 -8.53
CA SER A 70 11.28 -31.74 -8.58
C SER A 70 10.72 -31.34 -7.22
N ALA A 71 11.14 -32.01 -6.14
CA ALA A 71 10.73 -31.67 -4.77
C ALA A 71 11.32 -30.35 -4.28
N LEU A 72 12.53 -30.02 -4.75
CA LEU A 72 13.28 -28.82 -4.36
C LEU A 72 13.38 -27.79 -5.49
N GLN A 73 12.42 -27.78 -6.42
CA GLN A 73 12.50 -26.89 -7.57
C GLN A 73 12.38 -25.42 -7.12
N PRO A 74 13.40 -24.58 -7.35
CA PRO A 74 13.38 -23.17 -6.92
C PRO A 74 12.13 -22.44 -7.41
N TYR A 75 11.59 -21.54 -6.59
CA TYR A 75 10.40 -20.71 -6.81
C TYR A 75 9.07 -21.44 -7.04
N LYS A 76 9.09 -22.70 -7.49
CA LYS A 76 7.91 -23.56 -7.68
C LYS A 76 7.54 -24.33 -6.41
N ARG A 77 8.55 -24.60 -5.58
CA ARG A 77 8.40 -25.27 -4.28
C ARG A 77 8.80 -24.29 -3.20
N GLY A 78 8.19 -24.44 -2.05
CA GLY A 78 8.46 -23.66 -0.86
C GLY A 78 8.62 -24.55 0.36
N ILE A 79 9.02 -23.93 1.46
CA ILE A 79 9.06 -24.54 2.79
C ILE A 79 8.13 -23.76 3.71
N ALA A 80 7.42 -24.47 4.56
CA ALA A 80 6.62 -23.89 5.62
C ALA A 80 6.98 -24.52 6.96
N LEU A 81 7.16 -23.66 7.95
CA LEU A 81 7.50 -24.01 9.32
C LEU A 81 6.28 -23.78 10.20
N PHE A 82 5.85 -24.87 10.84
CA PHE A 82 4.74 -24.88 11.76
C PHE A 82 5.25 -25.07 13.17
N TRP A 83 4.75 -24.25 14.09
CA TRP A 83 4.95 -24.47 15.50
C TRP A 83 3.83 -25.34 16.05
N LYS A 84 4.19 -26.48 16.65
CA LYS A 84 3.23 -27.39 17.27
C LYS A 84 3.27 -27.24 18.79
N SER A 85 2.19 -26.69 19.33
CA SER A 85 1.99 -26.51 20.76
C SER A 85 1.61 -27.82 21.47
N THR A 86 1.76 -27.87 22.79
CA THR A 86 1.26 -28.98 23.63
C THR A 86 -0.25 -29.17 23.54
N LEU A 87 -0.99 -28.11 23.22
CA LEU A 87 -2.45 -28.15 23.09
C LEU A 87 -2.92 -28.66 21.71
N ASP A 88 -2.01 -28.76 20.74
CA ASP A 88 -2.37 -29.19 19.39
C ASP A 88 -2.56 -30.71 19.32
N ASP A 89 -3.60 -31.14 18.60
CA ASP A 89 -3.84 -32.56 18.34
C ASP A 89 -2.62 -33.23 17.69
N ILE A 90 -2.44 -34.55 17.93
CA ILE A 90 -1.35 -35.34 17.33
C ILE A 90 -1.37 -35.25 15.79
N ALA A 91 -2.55 -35.17 15.19
CA ALA A 91 -2.72 -35.03 13.74
C ALA A 91 -2.58 -33.59 13.23
N SER A 92 -2.54 -32.59 14.11
CA SER A 92 -2.35 -31.19 13.73
C SER A 92 -0.96 -30.97 13.15
N LEU A 93 -0.90 -30.18 12.07
CA LEU A 93 0.35 -29.67 11.50
C LEU A 93 1.02 -28.66 12.44
N GLY A 94 0.23 -28.00 13.30
CA GLY A 94 0.62 -26.87 14.13
C GLY A 94 0.15 -25.53 13.53
N THR A 95 0.55 -24.43 14.16
CA THR A 95 0.31 -23.07 13.67
C THR A 95 1.43 -22.68 12.70
N PRO A 96 1.13 -22.26 11.45
CA PRO A 96 2.16 -21.79 10.55
C PRO A 96 2.77 -20.48 11.07
N VAL A 97 4.10 -20.43 11.15
CA VAL A 97 4.83 -19.25 11.62
C VAL A 97 5.55 -18.58 10.45
N LEU A 98 6.22 -19.38 9.61
CA LEU A 98 6.98 -18.92 8.46
C LEU A 98 6.66 -19.78 7.24
N ALA A 99 6.53 -19.15 6.07
CA ALA A 99 6.40 -19.86 4.81
C ALA A 99 6.90 -19.00 3.66
N GLY A 100 7.60 -19.62 2.71
CA GLY A 100 8.17 -18.92 1.57
C GLY A 100 8.68 -19.89 0.52
N ALA A 101 9.10 -19.35 -0.62
CA ALA A 101 9.64 -20.13 -1.71
C ALA A 101 11.07 -20.60 -1.43
N LEU A 102 11.48 -21.68 -2.11
CA LEU A 102 12.87 -22.10 -2.14
C LEU A 102 13.62 -21.25 -3.18
N GLY A 103 14.74 -20.65 -2.79
CA GLY A 103 15.63 -19.90 -3.65
C GLY A 103 16.59 -20.79 -4.45
N VAL A 104 17.65 -20.19 -4.98
CA VAL A 104 18.66 -20.89 -5.77
C VAL A 104 19.45 -21.84 -4.87
N ARG A 105 19.18 -23.14 -5.00
CA ARG A 105 19.84 -24.18 -4.19
C ARG A 105 21.28 -24.47 -4.63
N THR A 106 22.11 -24.87 -3.69
CA THR A 106 23.46 -25.41 -3.94
C THR A 106 23.51 -26.87 -3.49
N SER A 107 23.94 -27.77 -4.37
CA SER A 107 23.97 -29.21 -4.11
C SER A 107 25.40 -29.72 -3.95
N SER A 108 25.63 -30.51 -2.91
CA SER A 108 26.84 -31.29 -2.73
C SER A 108 26.54 -32.80 -2.87
N TRP A 109 27.55 -33.64 -2.67
CA TRP A 109 27.38 -35.09 -2.68
C TRP A 109 26.55 -35.60 -1.48
N ASN A 110 26.62 -34.90 -0.35
CA ASN A 110 26.03 -35.34 0.90
C ASN A 110 24.70 -34.64 1.21
N ASP A 111 24.58 -33.39 0.77
CA ASP A 111 23.53 -32.46 1.21
C ASP A 111 23.15 -31.47 0.10
N VAL A 112 22.14 -30.67 0.43
CA VAL A 112 21.68 -29.54 -0.37
C VAL A 112 21.37 -28.36 0.53
N SER A 113 21.96 -27.22 0.22
CA SER A 113 21.61 -25.93 0.80
C SER A 113 20.45 -25.33 0.03
N VAL A 114 19.38 -24.96 0.74
CA VAL A 114 18.13 -24.48 0.15
C VAL A 114 17.80 -23.10 0.72
N PRO A 115 18.18 -22.00 0.04
CA PRO A 115 17.85 -20.66 0.52
C PRO A 115 16.34 -20.43 0.61
N TYR A 116 15.91 -19.58 1.53
CA TYR A 116 14.55 -19.13 1.67
C TYR A 116 14.30 -17.82 0.90
N VAL A 117 13.12 -17.70 0.31
CA VAL A 117 12.63 -16.48 -0.34
C VAL A 117 11.28 -16.13 0.28
N SER A 118 11.23 -15.01 1.01
CA SER A 118 9.99 -14.53 1.64
C SER A 118 8.92 -14.18 0.60
N MET A 119 7.70 -13.91 1.06
CA MET A 119 6.66 -13.42 0.15
C MET A 119 7.05 -12.08 -0.48
N MET A 120 7.72 -11.19 0.26
CA MET A 120 8.25 -9.95 -0.29
C MET A 120 9.33 -10.23 -1.35
N GLY A 121 10.23 -11.19 -1.09
CA GLY A 121 11.24 -11.64 -2.05
C GLY A 121 10.64 -12.18 -3.35
N LEU A 122 9.55 -12.95 -3.26
CA LEU A 122 8.80 -13.42 -4.44
C LEU A 122 8.23 -12.28 -5.28
N LEU A 123 7.88 -11.16 -4.64
CA LEU A 123 7.33 -9.97 -5.29
C LEU A 123 8.40 -9.08 -5.93
N GLU A 124 9.69 -9.27 -5.63
CA GLU A 124 10.79 -8.54 -6.29
C GLU A 124 10.92 -8.89 -7.78
N ASP A 125 10.58 -10.13 -8.14
CA ASP A 125 10.58 -10.63 -9.52
C ASP A 125 9.23 -10.42 -10.23
N ARG A 126 8.31 -9.65 -9.63
CA ARG A 126 7.00 -9.33 -10.21
C ARG A 126 6.91 -7.84 -10.55
N TYR A 127 6.56 -7.54 -11.79
CA TYR A 127 6.55 -6.17 -12.31
C TYR A 127 5.14 -5.69 -12.64
N LEU A 128 4.80 -4.46 -12.26
CA LEU A 128 3.54 -3.83 -12.63
C LEU A 128 3.63 -3.28 -14.07
N VAL A 129 3.03 -4.03 -15.01
CA VAL A 129 2.99 -3.70 -16.44
C VAL A 129 1.79 -4.39 -17.08
N HIS A 130 1.24 -3.84 -18.17
CA HIS A 130 0.17 -4.50 -18.91
C HIS A 130 0.71 -5.65 -19.78
N GLU A 131 0.26 -6.87 -19.46
CA GLU A 131 0.63 -8.09 -20.20
C GLU A 131 0.28 -7.99 -21.69
N GLY A 132 1.23 -8.44 -22.53
CA GLY A 132 1.08 -8.46 -23.98
C GLY A 132 1.11 -7.11 -24.69
N SER A 133 1.32 -5.98 -23.98
CA SER A 133 1.37 -4.65 -24.60
C SER A 133 2.67 -3.88 -24.45
N PHE A 134 3.61 -4.35 -23.62
CA PHE A 134 4.90 -3.70 -23.48
C PHE A 134 5.69 -3.73 -24.81
N GLY A 135 6.13 -2.56 -25.28
CA GLY A 135 6.88 -2.41 -26.53
C GLY A 135 6.04 -2.55 -27.81
N MET A 136 4.71 -2.59 -27.70
CA MET A 136 3.80 -2.80 -28.83
C MET A 136 3.30 -1.50 -29.49
N ASP A 137 3.56 -0.33 -28.91
CA ASP A 137 3.22 0.94 -29.54
C ASP A 137 4.22 1.32 -30.65
N ALA A 138 3.84 2.30 -31.47
CA ALA A 138 4.68 2.82 -32.55
C ALA A 138 6.10 3.18 -32.04
N GLY A 139 7.12 2.72 -32.77
CA GLY A 139 8.52 2.90 -32.41
C GLY A 139 9.01 1.98 -31.27
N HIS A 140 8.32 0.87 -31.01
CA HIS A 140 8.64 -0.06 -29.91
C HIS A 140 8.56 0.63 -28.54
N THR A 141 7.56 1.50 -28.36
CA THR A 141 7.32 2.24 -27.11
C THR A 141 6.19 1.61 -26.29
N SER A 142 6.01 2.06 -25.04
CA SER A 142 4.96 1.60 -24.12
C SER A 142 4.25 2.81 -23.51
N ARG A 143 3.02 3.13 -23.94
CA ARG A 143 2.29 4.35 -23.56
C ARG A 143 1.15 4.12 -22.57
N LYS A 144 0.85 2.87 -22.24
CA LYS A 144 -0.20 2.53 -21.26
C LYS A 144 0.24 2.89 -19.84
N SER A 145 -0.74 3.08 -18.97
CA SER A 145 -0.54 3.32 -17.54
C SER A 145 -1.64 2.66 -16.72
N TYR A 146 -1.29 2.19 -15.52
CA TYR A 146 -2.27 1.90 -14.48
C TYR A 146 -2.59 3.20 -13.79
N ARG A 147 -3.88 3.53 -13.68
CA ARG A 147 -4.36 4.73 -13.00
C ARG A 147 -5.45 4.38 -12.00
N TRP A 148 -5.15 4.54 -10.71
CA TRP A 148 -6.10 4.32 -9.61
C TRP A 148 -6.42 5.62 -8.91
N GLU A 149 -7.67 5.76 -8.46
CA GLU A 149 -8.14 6.99 -7.83
C GLU A 149 -8.81 6.68 -6.50
N ASN A 150 -8.56 7.50 -5.49
CA ASN A 150 -9.19 7.48 -4.16
C ASN A 150 -9.03 6.16 -3.41
N LEU A 151 -7.97 5.38 -3.67
CA LEU A 151 -7.65 4.19 -2.87
C LEU A 151 -6.90 4.58 -1.59
N SER A 152 -7.12 3.85 -0.50
CA SER A 152 -6.25 3.89 0.68
C SER A 152 -4.90 3.25 0.37
N TRP A 153 -3.87 3.52 1.18
CA TRP A 153 -2.53 2.96 0.93
C TRP A 153 -2.53 1.43 0.87
N ARG A 154 -3.24 0.79 1.81
CA ARG A 154 -3.39 -0.67 1.84
C ARG A 154 -4.24 -1.22 0.69
N ALA A 155 -5.19 -0.45 0.18
CA ALA A 155 -5.97 -0.83 -1.00
C ALA A 155 -5.15 -0.74 -2.28
N LEU A 156 -4.32 0.31 -2.41
CA LEU A 156 -3.38 0.44 -3.51
C LEU A 156 -2.36 -0.71 -3.49
N ALA A 157 -1.80 -1.02 -2.33
CA ALA A 157 -0.91 -2.16 -2.15
C ALA A 157 -1.57 -3.48 -2.62
N CYS A 158 -2.82 -3.73 -2.21
CA CYS A 158 -3.58 -4.89 -2.67
C CYS A 158 -3.73 -4.92 -4.19
N GLU A 159 -4.09 -3.80 -4.81
CA GLU A 159 -4.30 -3.73 -6.25
C GLU A 159 -3.00 -3.93 -7.03
N VAL A 160 -1.88 -3.39 -6.54
CA VAL A 160 -0.53 -3.65 -7.09
C VAL A 160 -0.19 -5.13 -7.00
N ILE A 161 -0.36 -5.77 -5.84
CA ILE A 161 -0.12 -7.22 -5.67
C ILE A 161 -1.00 -8.01 -6.65
N ARG A 162 -2.28 -7.69 -6.76
CA ARG A 162 -3.24 -8.37 -7.64
C ARG A 162 -2.81 -8.32 -9.11
N GLN A 163 -2.41 -7.15 -9.59
CA GLN A 163 -1.96 -6.95 -10.97
C GLN A 163 -0.60 -7.62 -11.26
N CYS A 164 0.26 -7.69 -10.25
CA CYS A 164 1.55 -8.36 -10.32
C CYS A 164 1.45 -9.90 -10.20
N THR A 165 0.31 -10.42 -9.74
CA THR A 165 0.10 -11.85 -9.48
C THR A 165 -1.07 -12.41 -10.30
N GLU A 166 -2.30 -12.35 -9.80
CA GLU A 166 -3.50 -12.99 -10.36
C GLU A 166 -3.79 -12.64 -11.82
N VAL A 167 -3.46 -11.41 -12.24
CA VAL A 167 -3.72 -10.94 -13.61
C VAL A 167 -2.68 -11.47 -14.60
N LYS A 168 -1.52 -11.95 -14.11
CA LYS A 168 -0.43 -12.45 -14.96
C LYS A 168 -0.54 -13.95 -15.26
N PRO A 169 -0.09 -14.40 -16.44
CA PRO A 169 -0.03 -15.83 -16.76
C PRO A 169 0.82 -16.60 -15.75
N GLY A 170 0.24 -17.62 -15.11
CA GLY A 170 0.93 -18.40 -14.07
C GLY A 170 1.38 -17.57 -12.87
N GLY A 171 0.79 -16.39 -12.67
CA GLY A 171 1.20 -15.43 -11.65
C GLY A 171 0.47 -15.52 -10.32
N SER A 172 -0.61 -16.31 -10.24
CA SER A 172 -1.38 -16.46 -9.01
C SER A 172 -0.52 -17.01 -7.87
N LEU A 173 -0.56 -16.30 -6.74
CA LEU A 173 0.02 -16.72 -5.47
C LEU A 173 -1.12 -16.88 -4.46
N PRO A 174 -0.99 -17.73 -3.42
CA PRO A 174 -2.03 -17.97 -2.44
C PRO A 174 -2.11 -16.82 -1.41
N ILE A 175 -2.26 -15.58 -1.88
CA ILE A 175 -2.33 -14.36 -1.09
C ILE A 175 -3.78 -13.89 -1.04
N ASP A 176 -4.27 -13.58 0.16
CA ASP A 176 -5.54 -12.89 0.35
C ASP A 176 -5.32 -11.38 0.41
N LEU A 177 -6.16 -10.66 -0.32
CA LEU A 177 -6.09 -9.21 -0.48
C LEU A 177 -7.36 -8.55 0.08
N PRO A 178 -7.50 -8.43 1.42
CA PRO A 178 -8.76 -8.05 2.07
C PRO A 178 -9.16 -6.59 1.86
N TYR A 179 -8.24 -5.73 1.43
CA TYR A 179 -8.45 -4.27 1.34
C TYR A 179 -8.73 -3.77 -0.08
N LEU A 180 -8.98 -4.66 -1.05
CA LEU A 180 -9.29 -4.27 -2.42
C LEU A 180 -10.49 -3.31 -2.47
N ASN A 181 -10.35 -2.23 -3.25
CA ASN A 181 -11.35 -1.18 -3.44
C ASN A 181 -11.66 -0.30 -2.22
N GLU A 182 -10.93 -0.44 -1.11
CA GLU A 182 -11.09 0.47 0.02
C GLU A 182 -10.66 1.88 -0.36
N THR A 183 -11.47 2.86 0.02
CA THR A 183 -11.24 4.27 -0.31
C THR A 183 -10.35 4.97 0.70
N GLY A 184 -9.50 5.88 0.26
CA GLY A 184 -8.57 6.63 1.10
C GLY A 184 -8.44 8.11 0.70
N THR A 185 -7.71 8.86 1.52
CA THR A 185 -7.56 10.33 1.38
C THR A 185 -6.13 10.81 1.18
N HIS A 186 -5.14 9.91 1.21
CA HIS A 186 -3.72 10.27 1.14
C HIS A 186 -3.16 10.42 -0.28
N SER A 187 -2.42 11.50 -0.54
CA SER A 187 -1.62 11.64 -1.76
C SER A 187 -0.43 10.69 -1.74
N LEU A 188 -0.16 10.09 -2.89
CA LEU A 188 0.85 9.06 -3.06
C LEU A 188 2.28 9.59 -2.98
N PRO A 189 3.27 8.70 -2.75
CA PRO A 189 4.66 9.08 -2.74
C PRO A 189 5.04 9.52 -4.15
N SER A 190 5.91 10.53 -4.23
CA SER A 190 6.53 10.90 -5.50
C SER A 190 7.31 9.74 -6.11
N ASP A 191 7.81 8.83 -5.28
CA ASP A 191 8.58 7.67 -5.70
C ASP A 191 7.67 6.53 -6.15
N GLY A 192 7.91 6.04 -7.36
CA GLY A 192 7.05 5.09 -8.05
C GLY A 192 5.94 5.76 -8.88
N SER A 193 5.50 6.97 -8.54
CA SER A 193 4.69 7.78 -9.46
C SER A 193 5.57 8.27 -10.60
N THR A 194 5.09 8.12 -11.83
CA THR A 194 5.88 8.51 -13.01
C THR A 194 5.81 10.02 -13.25
N ASP A 195 6.57 10.77 -12.47
CA ASP A 195 6.95 12.16 -12.74
C ASP A 195 7.98 12.20 -13.88
N ASP A 196 7.55 11.78 -15.08
CA ASP A 196 8.27 12.14 -16.29
C ASP A 196 8.04 13.64 -16.53
N LYS A 197 9.00 14.45 -16.06
CA LYS A 197 9.01 15.91 -16.26
C LYS A 197 8.93 16.31 -17.74
N ASN A 198 9.17 15.36 -18.65
CA ASN A 198 9.12 15.53 -20.11
C ASN A 198 7.97 14.76 -20.78
N ALA A 199 7.15 13.98 -20.05
CA ALA A 199 5.99 13.34 -20.63
C ALA A 199 4.94 14.40 -20.98
N PRO A 200 4.40 14.42 -22.21
CA PRO A 200 3.27 15.28 -22.52
C PRO A 200 2.13 14.90 -21.57
N LYS A 201 1.66 15.87 -20.77
CA LYS A 201 0.49 15.71 -19.88
C LYS A 201 -0.62 15.06 -20.69
N GLN A 202 -1.05 13.88 -20.26
CA GLN A 202 -1.92 13.06 -21.10
C GLN A 202 -3.32 13.66 -21.06
N LYS A 203 -3.67 14.36 -22.15
CA LYS A 203 -4.99 14.94 -22.32
C LYS A 203 -5.93 13.86 -22.84
N SER A 204 -6.88 13.45 -22.01
CA SER A 204 -7.94 12.53 -22.43
C SER A 204 -9.27 13.26 -22.53
N LYS A 205 -10.12 12.83 -23.48
CA LYS A 205 -11.45 13.39 -23.70
C LYS A 205 -12.42 12.26 -24.01
N LYS A 206 -13.50 12.16 -23.23
CA LYS A 206 -14.59 11.19 -23.43
C LYS A 206 -15.91 11.95 -23.45
N ARG A 207 -16.75 11.67 -24.46
CA ARG A 207 -18.10 12.24 -24.57
C ARG A 207 -19.13 11.14 -24.71
N VAL A 208 -20.21 11.26 -23.96
CA VAL A 208 -21.38 10.37 -23.98
C VAL A 208 -22.61 11.22 -24.28
N ASN A 209 -23.35 10.89 -25.34
CA ASN A 209 -24.60 11.60 -25.67
C ASN A 209 -25.75 11.06 -24.81
N THR A 210 -26.63 11.94 -24.35
CA THR A 210 -27.86 11.61 -23.61
C THR A 210 -29.08 11.91 -24.50
N ALA A 211 -30.28 11.50 -24.06
CA ALA A 211 -31.52 11.76 -24.82
C ALA A 211 -31.79 13.25 -25.05
N ASP A 212 -31.29 14.10 -24.16
CA ASP A 212 -31.51 15.54 -24.11
C ASP A 212 -30.22 16.36 -24.22
N GLY A 213 -29.07 15.75 -24.52
CA GLY A 213 -27.80 16.46 -24.68
C GLY A 213 -26.57 15.57 -24.59
N TYR A 214 -25.62 15.90 -23.70
CA TYR A 214 -24.40 15.09 -23.50
C TYR A 214 -23.70 15.35 -22.17
N VAL A 215 -22.83 14.40 -21.80
CA VAL A 215 -21.80 14.57 -20.76
C VAL A 215 -20.43 14.39 -21.40
N GLU A 216 -19.55 15.36 -21.21
CA GLU A 216 -18.18 15.35 -21.72
C GLU A 216 -17.19 15.49 -20.56
N THR A 217 -16.30 14.51 -20.40
CA THR A 217 -15.21 14.53 -19.41
C THR A 217 -13.89 14.73 -20.12
N VAL A 218 -13.12 15.73 -19.69
CA VAL A 218 -11.76 16.03 -20.16
C VAL A 218 -10.84 15.96 -18.95
N VAL A 219 -9.76 15.16 -19.04
CA VAL A 219 -8.68 15.12 -18.04
C VAL A 219 -7.43 15.71 -18.67
N ASP A 220 -6.81 16.68 -18.01
CA ASP A 220 -5.61 17.39 -18.47
C ASP A 220 -4.68 17.60 -17.26
N GLY A 221 -3.78 16.64 -17.02
CA GLY A 221 -2.96 16.59 -15.80
C GLY A 221 -3.82 16.53 -14.54
N ASP A 222 -3.57 17.43 -13.58
CA ASP A 222 -4.30 17.52 -12.31
C ASP A 222 -5.70 18.14 -12.41
N THR A 223 -6.17 18.43 -13.63
CA THR A 223 -7.47 19.07 -13.85
C THR A 223 -8.43 18.14 -14.57
N THR A 224 -9.58 17.88 -13.96
CA THR A 224 -10.72 17.19 -14.57
C THR A 224 -11.83 18.19 -14.84
N THR A 225 -12.29 18.27 -16.09
CA THR A 225 -13.43 19.10 -16.50
C THR A 225 -14.57 18.22 -16.99
N ILE A 226 -15.72 18.29 -16.32
CA ILE A 226 -16.96 17.65 -16.74
C ILE A 226 -17.91 18.74 -17.25
N THR A 227 -18.38 18.59 -18.49
CA THR A 227 -19.39 19.45 -19.10
C THR A 227 -20.65 18.64 -19.37
N GLU A 228 -21.71 18.94 -18.65
CA GLU A 228 -23.04 18.37 -18.83
C GLU A 228 -23.91 19.40 -19.57
N GLN A 229 -24.48 19.04 -20.71
CA GLN A 229 -25.43 19.88 -21.44
C GLN A 229 -26.78 19.17 -21.55
N HIS A 230 -27.84 19.88 -21.18
CA HIS A 230 -29.23 19.46 -21.32
C HIS A 230 -30.02 20.48 -22.13
N VAL A 231 -30.86 20.01 -23.04
CA VAL A 231 -31.67 20.81 -23.96
C VAL A 231 -33.13 20.42 -23.83
N THR A 232 -33.91 21.31 -23.24
CA THR A 232 -35.37 21.17 -23.14
C THR A 232 -36.03 21.95 -24.26
N ARG A 233 -36.88 21.29 -25.05
CA ARG A 233 -37.65 21.93 -26.13
C ARG A 233 -39.14 21.81 -25.85
N LYS A 234 -39.86 22.93 -25.97
CA LYS A 234 -41.30 22.94 -26.08
C LYS A 234 -41.68 23.11 -27.55
N THR A 235 -42.43 22.15 -28.06
CA THR A 235 -42.88 22.15 -29.45
C THR A 235 -44.39 22.34 -29.53
N LYS A 236 -44.85 22.88 -30.65
CA LYS A 236 -46.26 23.05 -30.99
C LYS A 236 -46.47 22.54 -32.40
N GLN A 237 -47.56 21.81 -32.63
CA GLN A 237 -47.99 21.52 -33.99
C GLN A 237 -48.76 22.71 -34.56
N VAL A 238 -48.32 23.20 -35.70
CA VAL A 238 -48.99 24.25 -36.46
C VAL A 238 -49.52 23.63 -37.74
N THR A 239 -50.81 23.80 -37.92
CA THR A 239 -51.55 23.28 -39.06
C THR A 239 -51.77 24.40 -40.06
N GLU A 240 -51.19 24.28 -41.24
CA GLU A 240 -51.38 25.21 -42.34
C GLU A 240 -52.33 24.59 -43.36
N THR A 241 -53.47 25.23 -43.60
CA THR A 241 -54.43 24.81 -44.62
C THR A 241 -54.30 25.74 -45.82
N LYS A 242 -53.81 25.21 -46.94
CA LYS A 242 -53.70 25.93 -48.20
C LYS A 242 -54.72 25.38 -49.19
N PRO A 243 -55.52 26.24 -49.83
CA PRO A 243 -56.33 25.80 -50.96
C PRO A 243 -55.40 25.47 -52.13
N TYR A 244 -55.62 24.31 -52.74
CA TYR A 244 -55.02 24.00 -54.03
C TYR A 244 -56.14 23.74 -55.04
N SER A 245 -55.94 24.30 -56.23
CA SER A 245 -56.90 24.21 -57.32
C SER A 245 -56.28 23.39 -58.43
N TYR A 246 -57.03 22.44 -58.94
CA TYR A 246 -56.66 21.68 -60.13
C TYR A 246 -57.83 21.66 -61.11
N THR A 247 -57.48 21.70 -62.40
CA THR A 247 -58.45 21.80 -63.49
C THR A 247 -58.97 20.41 -63.83
N THR A 248 -60.29 20.26 -63.90
CA THR A 248 -60.95 19.03 -64.38
C THR A 248 -61.76 19.32 -65.64
N ARG A 249 -62.18 18.28 -66.37
CA ARG A 249 -63.05 18.41 -67.56
C ARG A 249 -64.40 19.10 -67.29
N LYS A 250 -64.82 19.26 -66.03
CA LYS A 250 -66.08 19.91 -65.63
C LYS A 250 -65.89 21.30 -64.97
N GLY A 251 -64.65 21.81 -64.92
CA GLY A 251 -64.29 23.10 -64.29
C GLY A 251 -63.16 23.00 -63.26
N THR A 252 -62.79 24.13 -62.67
CA THR A 252 -61.77 24.24 -61.62
C THR A 252 -62.35 23.78 -60.28
N VAL A 253 -61.73 22.78 -59.65
CA VAL A 253 -62.12 22.30 -58.32
C VAL A 253 -61.08 22.77 -57.31
N THR A 254 -61.51 23.52 -56.30
CA THR A 254 -60.67 23.94 -55.17
C THR A 254 -60.83 22.94 -54.03
N LYS A 255 -59.73 22.32 -53.59
CA LYS A 255 -59.69 21.48 -52.38
C LYS A 255 -58.77 22.09 -51.34
N GLN A 256 -59.05 21.83 -50.08
CA GLN A 256 -58.17 22.23 -48.97
C GLN A 256 -57.10 21.14 -48.78
N HIS A 257 -55.83 21.55 -48.70
CA HIS A 257 -54.73 20.67 -48.27
C HIS A 257 -54.20 21.17 -46.94
N THR A 258 -54.28 20.31 -45.93
CA THR A 258 -53.89 20.62 -44.56
C THR A 258 -52.57 19.92 -44.26
N THR A 259 -51.55 20.70 -43.94
CA THR A 259 -50.21 20.20 -43.60
C THR A 259 -49.91 20.56 -42.15
N THR A 260 -49.62 19.56 -41.33
CA THR A 260 -49.22 19.77 -39.93
C THR A 260 -47.71 19.71 -39.83
N ARG A 261 -47.09 20.76 -39.28
CA ARG A 261 -45.66 20.79 -38.99
C ARG A 261 -45.41 21.08 -37.52
N THR A 262 -44.44 20.41 -36.93
CA THR A 262 -44.01 20.67 -35.55
C THR A 262 -43.00 21.81 -35.57
N ILE A 263 -43.30 22.88 -34.83
CA ILE A 263 -42.39 24.00 -34.62
C ILE A 263 -41.91 24.05 -33.17
N THR A 264 -40.69 24.52 -32.95
CA THR A 264 -40.18 24.82 -31.61
C THR A 264 -40.68 26.20 -31.20
N VAL A 265 -41.27 26.30 -30.02
CA VAL A 265 -41.83 27.56 -29.49
C VAL A 265 -41.09 28.05 -28.24
N ALA A 266 -40.33 27.17 -27.59
CA ALA A 266 -39.36 27.54 -26.58
C ALA A 266 -38.24 26.50 -26.54
N GLN A 267 -37.02 26.94 -26.29
CA GLN A 267 -35.90 26.05 -26.02
C GLN A 267 -35.09 26.63 -24.86
N THR A 268 -34.77 25.78 -23.90
CA THR A 268 -33.84 26.12 -22.83
C THR A 268 -32.68 25.15 -22.89
N THR A 269 -31.47 25.69 -22.92
CA THR A 269 -30.23 24.93 -22.88
C THR A 269 -29.53 25.22 -21.57
N VAL A 270 -29.32 24.20 -20.75
CA VAL A 270 -28.56 24.29 -19.51
C VAL A 270 -27.23 23.59 -19.72
N THR A 271 -26.13 24.29 -19.50
CA THR A 271 -24.77 23.75 -19.56
C THR A 271 -24.14 23.90 -18.19
N LYS A 272 -23.85 22.80 -17.52
CA LYS A 272 -23.15 22.76 -16.24
C LYS A 272 -21.71 22.32 -16.49
N LYS A 273 -20.76 23.18 -16.15
CA LYS A 273 -19.33 22.92 -16.21
C LYS A 273 -18.79 22.76 -14.80
N THR A 274 -18.30 21.57 -14.48
CA THR A 274 -17.60 21.25 -13.23
C THR A 274 -16.12 21.10 -13.54
N VAL A 275 -15.28 21.94 -12.94
CA VAL A 275 -13.82 21.84 -13.03
C VAL A 275 -13.29 21.45 -11.66
N THR A 276 -12.67 20.28 -11.56
CA THR A 276 -11.93 19.85 -10.37
C THR A 276 -10.45 19.99 -10.65
N LYS A 277 -9.74 20.78 -9.85
CA LYS A 277 -8.29 20.93 -9.91
C LYS A 277 -7.68 20.40 -8.62
N ASN A 278 -6.77 19.44 -8.74
CA ASN A 278 -6.04 18.90 -7.61
C ASN A 278 -4.84 19.81 -7.30
N TYR A 279 -4.70 20.18 -6.03
CA TYR A 279 -3.54 20.83 -5.45
C TYR A 279 -2.82 19.83 -4.53
N ALA A 280 -1.71 20.25 -3.91
CA ALA A 280 -0.94 19.41 -3.00
C ALA A 280 -1.80 18.83 -1.86
N ASP A 281 -2.66 19.65 -1.23
CA ASP A 281 -3.32 19.27 0.03
C ASP A 281 -4.84 19.20 -0.08
N TYR A 282 -5.41 19.63 -1.21
CA TYR A 282 -6.86 19.70 -1.41
C TYR A 282 -7.21 19.64 -2.90
N SER A 283 -8.47 19.39 -3.20
CA SER A 283 -9.01 19.61 -4.54
C SER A 283 -9.98 20.78 -4.53
N GLU A 284 -9.91 21.60 -5.57
CA GLU A 284 -10.81 22.71 -5.78
C GLU A 284 -11.82 22.34 -6.85
N ARG A 285 -13.09 22.23 -6.46
CA ARG A 285 -14.18 22.03 -7.40
C ARG A 285 -14.88 23.35 -7.67
N THR A 286 -14.82 23.79 -8.91
CA THR A 286 -15.53 24.96 -9.41
C THR A 286 -16.71 24.53 -10.29
N VAL A 287 -17.92 24.94 -9.94
CA VAL A 287 -19.12 24.67 -10.74
C VAL A 287 -19.64 25.97 -11.35
N THR A 288 -19.88 25.98 -12.65
CA THR A 288 -20.53 27.07 -13.38
C THR A 288 -21.69 26.51 -14.18
N THR A 289 -22.89 27.06 -13.99
CA THR A 289 -24.09 26.68 -14.74
C THR A 289 -24.52 27.82 -15.63
N THR A 290 -24.54 27.60 -16.95
CA THR A 290 -25.01 28.57 -17.94
C THR A 290 -26.36 28.10 -18.49
N THR A 291 -27.39 28.92 -18.32
CA THR A 291 -28.72 28.68 -18.87
C THR A 291 -28.99 29.67 -20.00
N THR A 292 -29.21 29.16 -21.21
CA THR A 292 -29.63 29.97 -22.36
C THR A 292 -31.07 29.64 -22.71
N VAL A 293 -31.94 30.64 -22.59
CA VAL A 293 -33.34 30.57 -23.00
C VAL A 293 -33.47 31.22 -24.37
N TYR A 294 -33.92 30.44 -25.35
CA TYR A 294 -34.16 30.88 -26.71
C TYR A 294 -35.64 31.24 -26.89
N SER A 295 -35.88 32.43 -27.42
CA SER A 295 -37.20 32.92 -27.78
C SER A 295 -37.48 32.64 -29.25
N PHE A 296 -38.73 32.31 -29.56
CA PHE A 296 -39.18 32.00 -30.92
C PHE A 296 -40.43 32.83 -31.26
N ASP A 297 -40.60 33.20 -32.52
CA ASP A 297 -41.83 33.81 -33.01
C ASP A 297 -42.94 32.77 -33.24
N GLY A 298 -44.13 33.24 -33.63
CA GLY A 298 -45.29 32.38 -33.93
C GLY A 298 -45.09 31.39 -35.07
N ASN A 299 -44.01 31.52 -35.84
CA ASN A 299 -43.65 30.62 -36.94
C ASN A 299 -42.50 29.66 -36.58
N GLY A 300 -42.01 29.70 -35.35
CA GLY A 300 -40.92 28.87 -34.87
C GLY A 300 -39.53 29.36 -35.28
N LYS A 301 -39.40 30.61 -35.75
CA LYS A 301 -38.09 31.22 -36.01
C LYS A 301 -37.57 31.81 -34.71
N GLN A 302 -36.32 31.49 -34.36
CA GLN A 302 -35.67 32.06 -33.19
C GLN A 302 -35.57 33.59 -33.33
N THR A 303 -36.08 34.32 -32.35
CA THR A 303 -36.11 35.80 -32.32
C THR A 303 -35.05 36.39 -31.41
N GLY A 304 -34.50 35.60 -30.50
CA GLY A 304 -33.46 36.03 -29.59
C GLY A 304 -33.07 34.94 -28.61
N SER A 305 -32.12 35.27 -27.73
CA SER A 305 -31.72 34.43 -26.62
C SER A 305 -31.31 35.29 -25.44
N ALA A 306 -31.68 34.87 -24.24
CA ALA A 306 -31.16 35.41 -22.99
C ALA A 306 -30.30 34.33 -22.32
N THR A 307 -29.10 34.70 -21.89
CA THR A 307 -28.19 33.81 -21.18
C THR A 307 -28.00 34.31 -19.76
N SER A 308 -28.18 33.42 -18.79
CA SER A 308 -27.80 33.64 -17.40
C SER A 308 -26.71 32.64 -16.99
N THR A 309 -25.83 33.07 -16.10
CA THR A 309 -24.76 32.24 -15.55
C THR A 309 -24.83 32.29 -14.03
N ASP A 310 -24.76 31.12 -13.41
CA ASP A 310 -24.66 30.93 -11.97
C ASP A 310 -23.30 30.30 -11.60
N GLY A 311 -22.61 30.91 -10.64
CA GLY A 311 -21.21 30.60 -10.29
C GLY A 311 -20.17 31.54 -10.93
N PRO A 312 -18.86 31.23 -10.84
CA PRO A 312 -18.30 29.98 -10.32
C PRO A 312 -18.51 29.79 -8.82
N HIS A 313 -19.15 28.69 -8.43
CA HIS A 313 -19.23 28.24 -7.05
C HIS A 313 -18.01 27.38 -6.75
N LYS A 314 -17.17 27.83 -5.83
CA LYS A 314 -15.96 27.11 -5.41
C LYS A 314 -16.25 26.28 -4.16
N THR A 315 -15.88 25.01 -4.20
CA THR A 315 -15.88 24.11 -3.04
C THR A 315 -14.48 23.53 -2.89
N ILE A 316 -13.93 23.61 -1.68
CA ILE A 316 -12.70 22.89 -1.32
C ILE A 316 -13.12 21.49 -0.86
N LEU A 317 -12.56 20.48 -1.49
CA LEU A 317 -12.79 19.07 -1.20
C LEU A 317 -11.47 18.43 -0.75
N PRO A 318 -11.52 17.31 0.00
CA PRO A 318 -10.34 16.47 0.20
C PRO A 318 -9.69 16.15 -1.16
N ARG A 319 -8.36 16.05 -1.18
CA ARG A 319 -7.62 15.77 -2.41
C ARG A 319 -8.07 14.42 -2.99
N GLN A 320 -8.32 14.39 -4.30
CA GLN A 320 -8.48 13.13 -5.01
C GLN A 320 -7.10 12.46 -5.09
N THR A 321 -6.95 11.29 -4.48
CA THR A 321 -5.68 10.55 -4.53
C THR A 321 -5.58 9.88 -5.89
N VAL A 322 -4.47 10.01 -6.61
CA VAL A 322 -4.31 9.41 -7.95
C VAL A 322 -2.96 8.72 -8.03
N ALA A 323 -2.96 7.40 -8.20
CA ALA A 323 -1.79 6.58 -8.49
C ALA A 323 -1.65 6.42 -9.98
N GLU A 324 -0.49 6.74 -10.54
CA GLU A 324 -0.22 6.45 -11.94
C GLU A 324 1.15 5.82 -12.17
N TYR A 325 1.13 4.59 -12.70
CA TYR A 325 2.31 3.82 -13.06
C TYR A 325 2.32 3.61 -14.57
N LYS A 326 3.22 4.29 -15.29
CA LYS A 326 3.36 4.15 -16.75
C LYS A 326 4.24 2.96 -17.13
N ASP A 327 3.79 2.18 -18.09
CA ASP A 327 4.47 0.93 -18.50
C ASP A 327 5.92 1.14 -18.93
N PHE A 328 6.29 2.27 -19.55
CA PHE A 328 7.68 2.52 -19.97
C PHE A 328 8.67 2.63 -18.80
N ASN A 329 8.20 2.92 -17.58
CA ASN A 329 9.02 3.04 -16.37
C ASN A 329 9.12 1.71 -15.59
N ILE A 330 8.93 0.57 -16.28
CA ILE A 330 8.90 -0.76 -15.68
C ILE A 330 10.14 -1.07 -14.80
N SER A 331 11.30 -0.48 -15.10
CA SER A 331 12.52 -0.64 -14.29
C SER A 331 12.35 -0.23 -12.83
N ASN A 332 11.39 0.65 -12.53
CA ASN A 332 11.09 1.17 -11.20
C ASN A 332 9.77 0.63 -10.63
N HIS A 333 9.13 -0.34 -11.31
CA HIS A 333 7.79 -0.83 -10.97
C HIS A 333 7.79 -2.31 -10.52
N ARG A 334 8.84 -2.73 -9.82
CA ARG A 334 8.78 -4.00 -9.08
C ARG A 334 7.72 -3.90 -7.99
N CYS A 335 6.96 -4.96 -7.79
CA CYS A 335 5.88 -4.98 -6.81
C CYS A 335 6.42 -4.68 -5.40
N SER A 336 7.56 -5.27 -5.04
CA SER A 336 8.26 -5.01 -3.78
C SER A 336 8.62 -3.54 -3.59
N ASP A 337 9.14 -2.89 -4.63
CA ASP A 337 9.66 -1.52 -4.55
C ASP A 337 8.49 -0.54 -4.40
N ILE A 338 7.37 -0.81 -5.07
CA ILE A 338 6.13 -0.05 -4.89
C ILE A 338 5.61 -0.22 -3.45
N LEU A 339 5.57 -1.43 -2.90
CA LEU A 339 5.14 -1.67 -1.52
C LEU A 339 6.05 -0.98 -0.51
N LYS A 340 7.38 -1.07 -0.70
CA LYS A 340 8.39 -0.36 0.11
C LYS A 340 8.21 1.15 0.03
N SER A 341 7.95 1.70 -1.16
CA SER A 341 7.68 3.12 -1.35
C SER A 341 6.41 3.58 -0.62
N ILE A 342 5.34 2.77 -0.68
CA ILE A 342 4.12 3.03 0.10
C ILE A 342 4.43 3.06 1.60
N ALA A 343 5.11 2.04 2.13
CA ALA A 343 5.42 1.96 3.56
C ALA A 343 6.37 3.08 4.03
N ASN A 344 7.26 3.54 3.15
CA ASN A 344 8.23 4.61 3.41
C ASN A 344 7.68 6.02 3.25
N SER A 345 6.44 6.17 2.81
CA SER A 345 5.81 7.48 2.68
C SER A 345 5.56 8.11 4.05
N ASP A 346 5.42 9.43 4.08
CA ASP A 346 4.92 10.13 5.27
C ASP A 346 3.55 9.52 5.66
N ASP A 347 3.44 9.03 6.90
CA ASP A 347 2.30 8.26 7.40
C ASP A 347 2.00 6.95 6.60
N GLY A 348 3.03 6.33 6.04
CA GLY A 348 2.95 5.03 5.37
C GLY A 348 2.58 3.88 6.33
N PRO A 349 1.71 2.94 5.93
CA PRO A 349 1.26 1.87 6.81
C PRO A 349 2.32 0.79 7.02
N ASP A 350 2.32 0.15 8.19
CA ASP A 350 2.96 -1.15 8.40
C ASP A 350 2.33 -2.17 7.45
N MET A 351 3.13 -3.10 6.95
CA MET A 351 2.68 -4.18 6.07
C MET A 351 3.33 -5.50 6.45
N GLN A 352 2.55 -6.59 6.40
CA GLN A 352 3.06 -7.94 6.65
C GLN A 352 2.26 -8.99 5.87
N PHE A 353 2.92 -10.09 5.51
CA PHE A 353 2.28 -11.30 4.99
C PHE A 353 2.28 -12.37 6.08
N ARG A 354 1.12 -12.65 6.68
CA ARG A 354 1.02 -13.69 7.71
C ARG A 354 0.57 -15.02 7.11
N PRO A 355 1.35 -16.11 7.22
CA PRO A 355 0.91 -17.41 6.74
C PRO A 355 -0.19 -17.96 7.65
N TYR A 356 -1.15 -18.66 7.05
CA TYR A 356 -2.22 -19.34 7.78
C TYR A 356 -2.69 -20.58 7.02
N LEU A 357 -3.26 -21.55 7.74
CA LEU A 357 -3.91 -22.71 7.14
C LEU A 357 -5.33 -22.34 6.71
N SER A 358 -5.57 -22.38 5.40
CA SER A 358 -6.92 -22.14 4.85
C SER A 358 -7.82 -23.36 4.93
N ASP A 359 -7.20 -24.54 4.92
CA ASP A 359 -7.76 -25.83 5.26
C ASP A 359 -6.61 -26.73 5.78
N SER A 360 -6.86 -28.03 5.94
CA SER A 360 -5.87 -28.98 6.45
C SER A 360 -4.72 -29.30 5.46
N GLN A 361 -4.76 -28.79 4.23
CA GLN A 361 -3.82 -29.12 3.16
C GLN A 361 -3.26 -27.89 2.41
N HIS A 362 -3.73 -26.68 2.70
CA HIS A 362 -3.32 -25.48 1.97
C HIS A 362 -2.91 -24.34 2.89
N ILE A 363 -1.68 -23.86 2.68
CA ILE A 363 -1.18 -22.61 3.26
C ILE A 363 -1.56 -21.46 2.34
N ARG A 364 -2.07 -20.39 2.96
CA ARG A 364 -2.29 -19.09 2.31
C ARG A 364 -1.60 -18.01 3.13
N PHE A 365 -1.46 -16.83 2.53
CA PHE A 365 -0.88 -15.66 3.15
C PHE A 365 -1.95 -14.60 3.24
N ARG A 366 -2.16 -14.04 4.43
CA ARG A 366 -3.00 -12.85 4.58
C ARG A 366 -2.10 -11.63 4.48
N PHE A 367 -2.36 -10.77 3.50
CA PHE A 367 -1.77 -9.44 3.48
C PHE A 367 -2.47 -8.57 4.52
N LEU A 368 -1.72 -8.13 5.53
CA LEU A 368 -2.17 -7.24 6.59
C LEU A 368 -1.45 -5.90 6.46
N ALA A 369 -2.21 -4.83 6.62
CA ALA A 369 -1.65 -3.49 6.59
C ALA A 369 -2.45 -2.52 7.46
N GLY A 370 -1.74 -1.53 8.01
CA GLY A 370 -2.33 -0.37 8.67
C GLY A 370 -3.25 0.41 7.74
N SER A 371 -4.21 1.12 8.33
CA SER A 371 -5.16 1.97 7.61
C SER A 371 -4.63 3.40 7.47
N ASP A 372 -5.30 4.20 6.63
CA ASP A 372 -5.00 5.63 6.50
C ASP A 372 -5.19 6.43 7.82
N GLY A 373 -6.00 5.92 8.76
CA GLY A 373 -6.24 6.56 10.06
C GLY A 373 -5.42 5.99 11.22
N ASP A 374 -4.83 4.82 11.03
CA ASP A 374 -3.91 4.17 11.97
C ASP A 374 -2.92 3.35 11.16
N VAL A 375 -1.70 3.87 11.05
CA VAL A 375 -0.63 3.31 10.21
C VAL A 375 -0.13 1.96 10.72
N TYR A 376 -0.50 1.57 11.93
CA TYR A 376 -0.01 0.36 12.56
C TYR A 376 -0.87 -0.86 12.22
N LEU A 377 -0.27 -2.06 12.29
CA LEU A 377 -1.04 -3.29 12.17
C LEU A 377 -2.07 -3.38 13.30
N ASN A 378 -3.32 -3.70 12.93
CA ASN A 378 -4.39 -3.89 13.91
C ASN A 378 -4.06 -5.08 14.83
N GLN A 379 -4.34 -4.91 16.11
CA GLN A 379 -4.08 -5.89 17.15
C GLN A 379 -5.37 -6.17 17.94
N ASP A 380 -5.75 -7.43 18.05
CA ASP A 380 -6.98 -7.82 18.75
C ASP A 380 -6.80 -7.96 20.27
N LYS A 381 -5.58 -8.26 20.72
CA LYS A 381 -5.24 -8.53 22.12
C LYS A 381 -3.88 -7.96 22.47
N ARG A 382 -3.73 -7.38 23.65
CA ARG A 382 -2.44 -6.91 24.17
C ARG A 382 -1.85 -7.92 25.14
N LEU A 383 -0.62 -8.35 24.88
CA LEU A 383 0.08 -9.31 25.74
C LEU A 383 0.97 -8.60 26.75
N SER A 384 1.21 -9.26 27.89
CA SER A 384 2.10 -8.76 28.92
C SER A 384 3.27 -9.70 29.13
N LEU A 385 4.45 -9.13 29.30
CA LEU A 385 5.68 -9.82 29.65
C LEU A 385 6.20 -9.27 30.97
N SER A 386 6.85 -10.11 31.78
CA SER A 386 7.42 -9.69 33.07
C SER A 386 8.89 -10.04 33.19
N CYS A 387 9.64 -9.16 33.84
CA CYS A 387 11.04 -9.36 34.22
C CYS A 387 11.24 -8.89 35.66
N SER A 388 11.76 -9.77 36.53
CA SER A 388 12.16 -9.45 37.89
C SER A 388 13.38 -10.26 38.33
N PRO A 389 14.11 -9.86 39.39
CA PRO A 389 15.15 -10.69 40.01
C PRO A 389 14.69 -12.08 40.45
N SER A 390 13.38 -12.25 40.67
CA SER A 390 12.76 -13.52 41.08
C SER A 390 12.29 -14.40 39.89
N GLY A 391 12.49 -13.92 38.66
CA GLY A 391 12.02 -14.56 37.43
C GLY A 391 10.94 -13.74 36.73
N GLY A 392 10.43 -14.26 35.61
CA GLY A 392 9.45 -13.61 34.76
C GLY A 392 9.31 -14.35 33.44
N THR A 393 8.40 -13.92 32.58
CA THR A 393 8.23 -14.52 31.25
C THR A 393 9.21 -13.97 30.21
N LEU A 394 9.93 -12.89 30.53
CA LEU A 394 10.98 -12.32 29.71
C LEU A 394 12.33 -12.46 30.41
N GLU A 395 13.18 -13.31 29.84
CA GLU A 395 14.52 -13.63 30.31
C GLU A 395 15.58 -12.81 29.58
N ASN A 396 16.82 -12.83 30.10
CA ASN A 396 18.00 -12.27 29.44
C ASN A 396 17.81 -10.83 28.93
N VAL A 397 17.08 -10.02 29.70
CA VAL A 397 16.72 -8.64 29.33
C VAL A 397 17.97 -7.80 29.15
N LYS A 398 18.02 -7.10 28.00
CA LYS A 398 19.04 -6.12 27.64
C LYS A 398 18.35 -4.80 27.32
N ILE A 399 18.92 -3.71 27.81
CA ILE A 399 18.48 -2.35 27.52
C ILE A 399 19.65 -1.63 26.86
N ASP A 400 19.53 -1.43 25.56
CA ASP A 400 20.46 -0.59 24.82
C ASP A 400 20.02 0.87 24.95
N ARG A 401 20.97 1.81 25.03
CA ARG A 401 20.69 3.24 25.15
C ARG A 401 21.40 4.03 24.06
N ALA A 402 20.66 4.93 23.43
CA ALA A 402 21.17 5.81 22.39
C ALA A 402 21.17 7.27 22.88
N ALA A 403 22.29 7.95 22.65
CA ALA A 403 22.40 9.38 22.92
C ALA A 403 21.54 10.18 21.92
N PRO A 404 21.00 11.34 22.33
CA PRO A 404 20.14 12.15 21.49
C PRO A 404 20.90 12.81 20.32
N PHE A 405 20.14 13.27 19.33
CA PHE A 405 20.58 14.26 18.34
C PHE A 405 19.82 15.58 18.57
N MET A 406 20.56 16.66 18.80
CA MET A 406 19.98 17.98 19.12
C MET A 406 19.88 18.89 17.91
N ARG A 407 20.54 18.51 16.80
CA ARG A 407 20.49 19.25 15.54
C ARG A 407 20.46 18.32 14.34
N VAL A 408 19.61 18.66 13.38
CA VAL A 408 19.48 17.96 12.10
C VAL A 408 19.73 18.97 10.98
N TYR A 409 20.62 18.60 10.05
CA TYR A 409 20.83 19.30 8.79
C TYR A 409 20.19 18.51 7.65
N ALA A 410 19.17 19.08 7.01
CA ALA A 410 18.46 18.44 5.92
C ALA A 410 18.86 19.02 4.56
N THR A 411 19.08 18.16 3.57
CA THR A 411 19.30 18.54 2.16
C THR A 411 18.18 18.01 1.27
N GLY A 412 17.57 18.89 0.49
CA GLY A 412 16.39 18.62 -0.34
C GLY A 412 16.67 18.60 -1.84
N ALA A 413 15.65 18.86 -2.65
CA ALA A 413 15.81 18.98 -4.10
C ALA A 413 16.76 20.13 -4.50
N GLY A 414 17.51 19.93 -5.59
CA GLY A 414 18.42 20.92 -6.18
C GLY A 414 19.74 20.29 -6.60
N THR A 415 20.61 21.08 -7.23
CA THR A 415 21.95 20.64 -7.66
C THR A 415 23.00 21.61 -7.18
N ASP A 416 24.15 21.08 -6.74
CA ASP A 416 25.30 21.84 -6.26
C ASP A 416 24.90 22.91 -5.23
N SER A 417 25.30 24.17 -5.44
CA SER A 417 24.98 25.30 -4.56
C SER A 417 23.50 25.71 -4.57
N GLY A 418 22.69 25.15 -5.48
CA GLY A 418 21.25 25.36 -5.54
C GLY A 418 20.44 24.34 -4.74
N THR A 419 21.10 23.43 -4.01
CA THR A 419 20.44 22.43 -3.16
C THR A 419 19.70 23.12 -2.02
N MET A 420 18.42 22.79 -1.86
CA MET A 420 17.62 23.29 -0.76
C MET A 420 18.15 22.72 0.58
N CYS A 421 18.27 23.57 1.59
CA CYS A 421 18.73 23.16 2.91
C CYS A 421 17.75 23.60 4.00
N CYS A 422 17.62 22.79 5.05
CA CYS A 422 16.88 23.13 6.26
C CYS A 422 17.69 22.71 7.49
N GLN A 423 17.56 23.46 8.59
CA GLN A 423 18.10 23.10 9.90
C GLN A 423 16.95 23.01 10.89
N SER A 424 16.93 21.94 11.68
CA SER A 424 16.05 21.80 12.85
C SER A 424 16.91 21.59 14.09
N GLU A 425 16.58 22.25 15.20
CA GLU A 425 17.33 22.11 16.46
C GLU A 425 16.46 22.18 17.71
N ASP A 426 16.88 21.43 18.73
CA ASP A 426 16.39 21.49 20.10
C ASP A 426 17.62 21.42 21.04
N LEU A 427 18.02 22.59 21.56
CA LEU A 427 19.21 22.74 22.40
C LEU A 427 18.89 22.64 23.90
N THR A 428 17.69 22.20 24.29
CA THR A 428 17.28 22.09 25.70
C THR A 428 18.25 21.25 26.51
N LEU A 429 18.69 20.11 25.97
CA LEU A 429 19.66 19.21 26.60
C LEU A 429 21.10 19.74 26.65
N VAL A 430 21.45 20.65 25.73
CA VAL A 430 22.78 21.30 25.70
C VAL A 430 22.86 22.43 26.71
N ASN A 431 21.73 23.08 27.01
CA ASN A 431 21.66 24.27 27.86
C ASN A 431 21.32 23.99 29.33
N ARG A 432 21.22 22.72 29.73
CA ARG A 432 20.97 22.34 31.14
C ARG A 432 22.25 22.43 31.98
N GLU A 433 22.09 22.40 33.31
CA GLU A 433 23.21 22.52 34.25
C GLU A 433 24.25 21.40 34.09
N ASP A 434 23.80 20.17 33.81
CA ASP A 434 24.65 19.02 33.45
C ASP A 434 24.47 18.66 31.96
N PRO A 435 25.12 19.38 31.03
CA PRO A 435 24.75 19.39 29.62
C PRO A 435 25.15 18.11 28.88
N TYR A 436 24.30 17.69 27.94
CA TYR A 436 24.73 16.75 26.90
C TYR A 436 25.66 17.46 25.91
N PRO A 437 26.68 16.76 25.38
CA PRO A 437 27.45 17.29 24.24
C PRO A 437 26.52 17.43 23.03
N LEU A 438 26.68 18.52 22.28
CA LEU A 438 25.96 18.72 21.03
C LEU A 438 26.30 17.57 20.07
N ARG A 439 25.27 16.81 19.69
CA ARG A 439 25.33 15.81 18.63
C ARG A 439 24.43 16.21 17.48
N GLU A 440 24.97 16.04 16.29
CA GLU A 440 24.39 16.54 15.05
C GLU A 440 24.25 15.37 14.08
N THR A 441 23.23 15.42 13.22
CA THR A 441 23.03 14.44 12.15
C THR A 441 22.55 15.12 10.87
N THR A 442 22.60 14.38 9.77
CA THR A 442 22.16 14.85 8.46
C THR A 442 21.05 13.97 7.92
N VAL A 443 20.14 14.55 7.15
CA VAL A 443 19.11 13.82 6.41
C VAL A 443 19.02 14.33 4.98
N SER A 444 18.80 13.44 4.02
CA SER A 444 18.58 13.79 2.63
C SER A 444 17.17 13.41 2.21
N SER A 445 16.48 14.33 1.54
CA SER A 445 15.16 14.14 0.94
C SER A 445 15.18 14.79 -0.44
N THR A 446 15.82 14.14 -1.40
CA THR A 446 15.99 14.64 -2.78
C THR A 446 14.66 14.98 -3.47
N ASP A 447 13.58 14.38 -2.99
CA ASP A 447 12.23 14.52 -3.54
C ASP A 447 11.41 15.61 -2.84
N SER A 448 11.93 16.18 -1.74
CA SER A 448 11.37 17.39 -1.13
C SER A 448 11.57 18.57 -2.09
N LYS A 449 10.55 18.81 -2.92
CA LYS A 449 10.50 19.91 -3.90
C LYS A 449 10.12 21.26 -3.27
N THR A 450 9.73 21.29 -1.99
CA THR A 450 9.39 22.50 -1.25
C THR A 450 10.13 22.55 0.08
N TYR A 451 10.30 23.76 0.62
CA TYR A 451 10.97 23.97 1.90
C TYR A 451 10.17 23.35 3.05
N GLU A 452 8.85 23.41 2.98
CA GLU A 452 7.95 22.89 4.01
C GLU A 452 8.08 21.37 4.16
N LEU A 453 8.20 20.63 3.05
CA LEU A 453 8.44 19.18 3.07
C LEU A 453 9.80 18.86 3.70
N LEU A 454 10.84 19.57 3.25
CA LEU A 454 12.19 19.38 3.80
C LEU A 454 12.27 19.71 5.30
N ALA A 455 11.57 20.77 5.72
CA ALA A 455 11.46 21.17 7.11
C ALA A 455 10.67 20.15 7.94
N SER A 456 9.59 19.59 7.38
CA SER A 456 8.84 18.49 8.01
C SER A 456 9.73 17.27 8.25
N THR A 457 10.48 16.83 7.24
CA THR A 457 11.45 15.73 7.37
C THR A 457 12.51 16.01 8.44
N ALA A 458 13.08 17.22 8.44
CA ALA A 458 14.08 17.61 9.43
C ALA A 458 13.52 17.61 10.87
N ASN A 459 12.32 18.17 11.04
CA ASN A 459 11.63 18.23 12.33
C ASN A 459 11.17 16.84 12.79
N GLY A 460 10.74 15.97 11.88
CA GLY A 460 10.37 14.58 12.17
C GLY A 460 11.56 13.81 12.75
N LEU A 461 12.71 13.88 12.07
CA LEU A 461 13.93 13.24 12.55
C LEU A 461 14.39 13.82 13.89
N LEU A 462 14.36 15.14 14.05
CA LEU A 462 14.71 15.76 15.33
C LEU A 462 13.77 15.29 16.45
N ASN A 463 12.45 15.34 16.23
CA ASN A 463 11.47 14.97 17.26
C ASN A 463 11.60 13.53 17.72
N ALA A 464 11.97 12.61 16.82
CA ALA A 464 12.20 11.21 17.14
C ALA A 464 13.47 10.97 17.97
N ASN A 465 14.49 11.83 17.87
CA ASN A 465 15.82 11.57 18.46
C ASN A 465 16.33 12.65 19.42
N ARG A 466 15.58 13.72 19.64
CA ARG A 466 16.01 14.85 20.50
C ARG A 466 16.14 14.50 21.99
N LYS A 467 15.63 13.34 22.39
CA LYS A 467 15.75 12.81 23.76
C LYS A 467 16.60 11.53 23.74
N PRO A 468 17.33 11.20 24.83
CA PRO A 468 17.94 9.89 24.97
C PRO A 468 16.86 8.81 24.81
N LEU A 469 17.21 7.77 24.07
CA LEU A 469 16.31 6.66 23.77
C LEU A 469 16.84 5.40 24.44
N MET A 470 15.93 4.51 24.81
CA MET A 470 16.24 3.15 25.22
C MET A 470 15.54 2.17 24.29
N GLN A 471 16.15 1.00 24.08
CA GLN A 471 15.53 -0.11 23.35
C GLN A 471 15.69 -1.38 24.17
N LEU A 472 14.57 -2.06 24.38
CA LEU A 472 14.52 -3.29 25.16
C LEU A 472 14.56 -4.51 24.24
N SER A 473 15.35 -5.50 24.63
CA SER A 473 15.29 -6.85 24.06
C SER A 473 15.40 -7.90 25.17
N GLY A 474 14.97 -9.11 24.87
CA GLY A 474 15.07 -10.25 25.78
C GLY A 474 14.71 -11.54 25.08
N GLU A 475 14.63 -12.61 25.85
CA GLU A 475 14.27 -13.95 25.38
C GLU A 475 13.00 -14.42 26.06
N ILE A 476 12.08 -14.99 25.29
CA ILE A 476 10.93 -15.73 25.81
C ILE A 476 11.11 -17.20 25.44
N ASN A 477 10.56 -18.09 26.25
CA ASN A 477 10.45 -19.49 25.90
C ASN A 477 9.00 -19.81 25.53
N VAL A 478 8.76 -20.14 24.27
CA VAL A 478 7.40 -20.37 23.76
C VAL A 478 6.83 -21.73 24.17
N ASP A 479 7.65 -22.58 24.79
CA ASP A 479 7.25 -23.81 25.47
C ASP A 479 6.79 -23.59 26.91
N ASP A 480 6.94 -22.38 27.48
CA ASP A 480 6.52 -22.10 28.85
C ASP A 480 5.00 -22.17 28.99
N SER A 481 4.55 -22.80 30.08
CA SER A 481 3.14 -23.00 30.39
C SER A 481 2.79 -22.53 31.80
N ASP A 482 1.55 -22.12 32.00
CA ASP A 482 1.02 -21.87 33.33
C ASP A 482 0.88 -23.16 34.17
N ALA A 483 0.42 -23.03 35.42
CA ALA A 483 0.23 -24.16 36.33
C ALA A 483 -0.82 -25.18 35.85
N MET A 484 -1.66 -24.82 34.88
CA MET A 484 -2.66 -25.70 34.27
C MET A 484 -2.13 -26.36 32.98
N GLY A 485 -0.88 -26.07 32.58
CA GLY A 485 -0.26 -26.58 31.36
C GLY A 485 -0.68 -25.81 30.10
N LEU A 486 -1.30 -24.64 30.23
CA LEU A 486 -1.63 -23.79 29.09
C LEU A 486 -0.38 -22.98 28.68
N PRO A 487 0.04 -23.02 27.40
CA PRO A 487 1.15 -22.22 26.92
C PRO A 487 0.92 -20.72 27.15
N LEU A 488 1.92 -20.04 27.69
CA LEU A 488 1.84 -18.61 27.99
C LEU A 488 1.91 -17.77 26.71
N HIS A 489 2.88 -18.09 25.84
CA HIS A 489 3.21 -17.32 24.65
C HIS A 489 3.47 -18.22 23.43
N PRO A 490 2.48 -19.01 22.95
CA PRO A 490 2.70 -19.89 21.81
C PRO A 490 2.99 -19.09 20.52
N LEU A 491 3.95 -19.56 19.71
CA LEU A 491 4.25 -18.93 18.42
C LEU A 491 3.04 -18.90 17.49
N GLY A 492 2.94 -17.82 16.72
CA GLY A 492 1.78 -17.52 15.86
C GLY A 492 0.60 -16.88 16.61
N SER A 493 0.63 -16.83 17.95
CA SER A 493 -0.37 -16.12 18.75
C SER A 493 -0.08 -14.63 18.94
N PHE A 494 1.12 -14.18 18.57
CA PHE A 494 1.56 -12.80 18.52
C PHE A 494 2.56 -12.63 17.39
N TRP A 495 2.74 -11.40 16.92
CA TRP A 495 3.53 -11.09 15.74
C TRP A 495 4.24 -9.75 15.88
N PRO A 496 5.35 -9.51 15.14
CA PRO A 496 5.88 -8.17 14.98
C PRO A 496 4.80 -7.18 14.51
N GLY A 497 4.87 -5.95 15.02
CA GLY A 497 3.87 -4.90 14.85
C GLY A 497 2.86 -4.78 15.99
N GLU A 498 2.77 -5.77 16.87
CA GLU A 498 1.84 -5.78 18.00
C GLU A 498 2.42 -5.10 19.25
N MET A 499 1.56 -4.45 20.05
CA MET A 499 1.94 -3.81 21.32
C MET A 499 1.99 -4.82 22.46
N PHE A 500 2.96 -4.65 23.34
CA PHE A 500 3.14 -5.41 24.58
C PHE A 500 3.17 -4.46 25.78
N ASP A 501 2.80 -4.98 26.94
CA ASP A 501 3.05 -4.36 28.24
C ASP A 501 4.20 -5.09 28.92
N ILE A 502 5.34 -4.43 29.08
CA ILE A 502 6.55 -5.02 29.66
C ILE A 502 6.68 -4.54 31.10
N ALA A 503 6.36 -5.41 32.05
CA ALA A 503 6.52 -5.15 33.47
C ALA A 503 7.97 -5.43 33.89
N ILE A 504 8.65 -4.40 34.38
CA ILE A 504 10.03 -4.47 34.85
C ILE A 504 10.03 -4.11 36.34
N ASP A 505 10.66 -4.96 37.14
CA ASP A 505 10.85 -4.79 38.58
C ASP A 505 12.30 -5.12 38.93
N GLY A 506 12.95 -4.28 39.72
CA GLY A 506 14.29 -4.50 40.26
C GLY A 506 15.43 -4.47 39.25
N PHE A 507 15.25 -3.80 38.09
CA PHE A 507 16.34 -3.65 37.12
C PHE A 507 17.37 -2.60 37.62
N PRO A 508 18.69 -2.82 37.53
CA PRO A 508 19.67 -1.99 38.24
C PRO A 508 19.68 -0.49 37.89
N ASP A 509 19.38 -0.14 36.65
CA ASP A 509 19.50 1.23 36.12
C ASP A 509 18.26 1.68 35.32
N LEU A 510 17.13 0.99 35.49
CA LEU A 510 15.84 1.36 34.91
C LEU A 510 14.78 1.38 36.02
N PRO A 511 13.95 2.44 36.14
CA PRO A 511 12.88 2.48 37.13
C PRO A 511 11.88 1.32 36.98
N ASP A 512 11.31 0.89 38.09
CA ASP A 512 10.25 -0.11 38.07
C ASP A 512 9.00 0.46 37.40
N GLY A 513 8.31 -0.35 36.60
CA GLY A 513 7.12 0.09 35.90
C GLY A 513 6.65 -0.85 34.80
N VAL A 514 5.57 -0.43 34.14
CA VAL A 514 5.04 -1.10 32.95
C VAL A 514 5.32 -0.22 31.74
N TYR A 515 6.08 -0.77 30.81
CA TYR A 515 6.52 -0.10 29.59
C TYR A 515 5.69 -0.58 28.41
N PRO A 516 4.83 0.28 27.84
CA PRO A 516 4.11 -0.03 26.62
C PRO A 516 5.04 0.06 25.42
N MET A 517 5.35 -1.07 24.79
CA MET A 517 6.32 -1.13 23.69
C MET A 517 5.80 -1.99 22.53
N ARG A 518 6.17 -1.64 21.30
CA ARG A 518 5.82 -2.39 20.10
C ARG A 518 6.87 -3.45 19.83
N LEU A 519 6.44 -4.68 19.55
CA LEU A 519 7.34 -5.74 19.11
C LEU A 519 7.79 -5.46 17.68
N MET A 520 9.09 -5.23 17.47
CA MET A 520 9.64 -4.89 16.16
C MET A 520 10.20 -6.10 15.43
N GLN A 521 10.79 -7.02 16.21
CA GLN A 521 11.44 -8.21 15.67
C GLN A 521 11.27 -9.41 16.61
N MET A 522 11.09 -10.56 16.00
CA MET A 522 11.22 -11.88 16.61
C MET A 522 12.30 -12.66 15.88
N SER A 523 13.10 -13.44 16.60
CA SER A 523 14.09 -14.33 15.98
C SER A 523 14.39 -15.51 16.90
N GLY A 524 14.85 -16.61 16.31
CA GLY A 524 15.20 -17.81 17.06
C GLY A 524 15.83 -18.86 16.16
N ASP A 525 15.87 -20.08 16.66
CA ASP A 525 16.39 -21.26 15.97
C ASP A 525 15.36 -22.41 16.00
N GLU A 526 15.82 -23.65 15.81
CA GLU A 526 14.96 -24.83 15.91
C GLU A 526 14.47 -25.14 17.34
N THR A 527 14.88 -24.36 18.35
CA THR A 527 14.41 -24.50 19.73
C THR A 527 13.15 -23.67 20.00
N GLY A 528 12.63 -23.75 21.23
CA GLY A 528 11.53 -22.90 21.72
C GLY A 528 11.97 -21.52 22.23
N LYS A 529 13.27 -21.19 22.17
CA LYS A 529 13.76 -19.87 22.60
C LYS A 529 13.58 -18.84 21.49
N VAL A 530 12.97 -17.72 21.83
CA VAL A 530 12.68 -16.63 20.90
C VAL A 530 13.22 -15.33 21.47
N THR A 531 14.16 -14.72 20.77
CA THR A 531 14.59 -13.35 21.03
C THR A 531 13.54 -12.38 20.51
N VAL A 532 13.07 -11.51 21.38
CA VAL A 532 12.15 -10.41 21.08
C VAL A 532 12.85 -9.07 21.22
N LYS A 533 12.64 -8.19 20.25
CA LYS A 533 13.20 -6.83 20.25
C LYS A 533 12.10 -5.82 20.03
N PHE A 534 12.03 -4.83 20.91
CA PHE A 534 10.97 -3.83 20.93
C PHE A 534 11.41 -2.51 20.29
N ASP A 535 10.47 -1.60 20.09
CA ASP A 535 10.73 -0.27 19.53
C ASP A 535 11.59 0.59 20.47
N PRO A 536 12.43 1.49 19.92
CA PRO A 536 13.07 2.51 20.72
C PRO A 536 12.03 3.46 21.33
N VAL A 537 12.12 3.69 22.64
CA VAL A 537 11.27 4.65 23.37
C VAL A 537 12.14 5.66 24.10
N ALA A 538 11.55 6.78 24.54
CA ALA A 538 12.28 7.74 25.37
C ALA A 538 12.78 7.06 26.66
N ASP A 539 14.05 7.25 26.99
CA ASP A 539 14.62 6.73 28.22
C ASP A 539 14.04 7.52 29.42
N PRO A 540 13.36 6.87 30.38
CA PRO A 540 12.75 7.54 31.52
C PRO A 540 13.79 8.10 32.52
N THR A 541 15.07 7.76 32.38
CA THR A 541 16.16 8.19 33.27
C THR A 541 16.88 9.47 32.81
N ALA A 542 16.51 9.99 31.63
CA ALA A 542 17.19 11.06 30.89
C ALA A 542 17.01 12.50 31.37
#